data_AF-A0A957JAQ9-F1
#
_entry.id   AF-A0A957JAQ9-F1
#
_cell.length_a   1.000
_cell.length_b   1.000
_cell.length_c   1.000
_cell.angle_alpha   90.00
_cell.angle_beta   90.00
_cell.angle_gamma   90.00
#
_symmetry.space_group_name_H-M   'P 1'
#
loop_
_entity.id
_entity.type
_entity.pdbx_description
1 polymer ?
#
loop_
_entity_poly.entity_id
_entity_poly.type
_entity_poly.pdbx_seq_one_letter_code
_entity_poly.pdbx_strand_id
1 'polypeptide(L)' 'RSAWKEGRPVLLDYPDDMRMRQQVEVVSMRLDEWDSGTVLRLWIRMPVEQDEADEFDGLDDLLR' A
#
# COMPACT_ATOMS: atom_id res chain seq x y z
N ARG A 1 15.58 2.96 14.03
CA ARG A 1 15.61 1.80 13.08
C ARG A 1 14.50 0.77 13.38
N SER A 2 13.51 1.08 14.24
CA SER A 2 12.36 0.21 14.44
C SER A 2 11.12 1.02 14.80
N ALA A 3 10.66 1.87 13.87
CA ALA A 3 9.48 2.72 14.07
C ALA A 3 8.28 1.90 14.58
N TRP A 4 8.00 0.74 13.98
CA TRP A 4 6.95 -0.17 14.46
C TRP A 4 7.17 -0.73 15.87
N LYS A 5 8.42 -1.04 16.28
CA LYS A 5 8.68 -1.50 17.65
C LYS A 5 8.50 -0.38 18.68
N GLU A 6 8.56 0.87 18.23
CA GLU A 6 8.41 2.07 19.04
C GLU A 6 6.98 2.65 18.94
N GLY A 7 6.05 1.95 18.30
CA GLY A 7 4.66 2.41 18.10
C GLY A 7 4.52 3.62 17.17
N ARG A 8 5.57 3.96 16.41
CA ARG A 8 5.56 5.07 15.45
C ARG A 8 5.07 4.58 14.08
N PRO A 9 4.21 5.36 13.40
CA PRO A 9 3.75 4.99 12.07
C PRO A 9 4.91 4.97 11.07
N VAL A 10 4.84 4.06 10.10
CA VAL A 10 5.73 4.02 8.94
C VAL A 10 4.93 4.45 7.73
N LEU A 11 5.45 5.41 6.96
CA LEU A 11 4.77 5.97 5.80
C LEU A 11 5.50 5.57 4.52
N LEU A 12 4.72 5.24 3.48
CA LEU A 12 5.19 5.14 2.10
C LEU A 12 4.93 6.48 1.42
N ASP A 13 5.97 7.05 0.83
CA ASP A 13 5.93 8.31 0.09
C ASP A 13 6.12 8.00 -1.40
N TYR A 14 5.15 8.37 -2.23
CA TYR A 14 5.16 8.05 -3.66
C TYR A 14 4.40 9.12 -4.46
N PRO A 15 4.77 9.37 -5.72
CA PRO A 15 3.96 10.19 -6.62
C PRO A 15 2.76 9.40 -7.14
N ASP A 16 1.61 10.06 -7.31
CA ASP A 16 0.49 9.53 -8.09
C ASP A 16 0.65 9.79 -9.60
N ASP A 17 -0.37 9.46 -10.38
CA ASP A 17 -0.40 9.61 -11.84
C ASP A 17 -0.27 11.08 -12.29
N MET A 18 -0.73 12.02 -11.46
CA MET A 18 -0.57 13.46 -11.68
C MET A 18 0.77 13.99 -11.15
N ARG A 19 1.66 13.11 -10.66
CA ARG A 19 2.93 13.40 -9.99
C ARG A 19 2.77 14.20 -8.71
N MET A 20 1.58 14.19 -8.11
CA MET A 20 1.39 14.77 -6.79
C MET A 20 1.90 13.79 -5.74
N ARG A 21 2.49 14.35 -4.68
CA ARG A 21 3.12 13.56 -3.62
C ARG A 21 2.05 13.00 -2.69
N GLN A 22 2.01 11.68 -2.57
CA GLN A 22 1.12 10.94 -1.69
C GLN A 22 1.88 10.35 -0.50
N GLN A 23 1.20 10.21 0.64
CA GLN A 23 1.71 9.53 1.82
C GLN A 23 0.65 8.60 2.40
N VAL A 24 0.99 7.31 2.53
CA VAL A 24 0.08 6.28 3.08
C VAL A 24 0.77 5.51 4.21
N GLU A 25 -0.01 5.10 5.21
CA GLU A 25 0.51 4.31 6.34
C GLU A 25 0.74 2.86 5.93
N VAL A 26 1.97 2.36 6.14
CA VAL A 26 2.34 0.96 5.95
C VAL A 26 2.06 0.19 7.24
N VAL A 27 1.15 -0.78 7.15
CA VAL A 27 0.73 -1.62 8.29
C VAL A 27 1.52 -2.92 8.37
N SER A 28 2.10 -3.38 7.26
CA SER A 28 2.94 -4.58 7.22
C SER A 28 3.86 -4.56 6.00
N MET A 29 4.97 -5.30 6.04
CA MET A 29 5.84 -5.52 4.88
C MET A 29 6.42 -6.93 4.86
N ARG A 30 6.72 -7.43 3.66
CA ARG A 30 7.35 -8.72 3.44
C ARG A 30 8.31 -8.65 2.25
N LEU A 31 9.50 -9.19 2.43
CA LEU A 31 10.46 -9.39 1.35
C LEU A 31 10.18 -10.75 0.70
N ASP A 32 9.97 -10.77 -0.61
CA ASP A 32 9.77 -11.99 -1.39
C ASP A 32 10.82 -12.09 -2.51
N GLU A 33 11.14 -13.32 -2.91
CA GLU A 33 12.00 -13.62 -4.06
C GLU A 33 11.15 -14.18 -5.20
N TRP A 34 11.15 -13.51 -6.34
CA TRP A 34 10.45 -13.92 -7.56
C TRP A 34 11.48 -14.21 -8.67
N ASP A 35 11.07 -14.89 -9.73
CA ASP A 35 11.95 -15.21 -10.87
C ASP A 35 12.54 -13.95 -11.54
N SER A 36 11.86 -12.81 -11.42
CA SER A 36 12.30 -11.50 -11.89
C SER A 36 13.23 -10.74 -10.91
N GLY A 37 13.43 -11.27 -9.70
CA GLY A 37 14.28 -10.69 -8.66
C GLY A 37 13.57 -10.53 -7.32
N THR A 38 14.22 -9.80 -6.40
CA THR A 38 13.70 -9.55 -5.06
C THR A 38 12.68 -8.42 -5.06
N VAL A 39 11.51 -8.65 -4.45
CA VAL A 39 10.42 -7.67 -4.33
C VAL A 39 10.09 -7.39 -2.87
N LEU A 40 9.79 -6.13 -2.55
CA LEU A 40 9.27 -5.72 -1.24
C LEU A 40 7.78 -5.48 -1.35
N ARG A 41 6.98 -6.34 -0.74
CA ARG A 41 5.53 -6.19 -0.66
C ARG A 41 5.14 -5.37 0.56
N LEU A 42 4.29 -4.37 0.35
CA LEU A 42 3.79 -3.48 1.39
C LEU A 42 2.27 -3.62 1.49
N TRP A 43 1.76 -3.73 2.71
CA TRP A 43 0.34 -3.57 2.99
C TRP A 43 0.14 -2.18 3.55
N ILE A 44 -0.77 -1.44 2.95
CA ILE A 44 -1.07 -0.05 3.30
C ILE A 44 -2.48 0.07 3.87
N ARG A 45 -2.69 1.05 4.73
CA ARG A 45 -4.02 1.50 5.11
C ARG A 45 -4.48 2.48 4.04
N MET A 46 -5.50 2.10 3.28
CA MET A 46 -6.14 3.01 2.32
C MET A 46 -6.79 4.16 3.09
N PRO A 47 -6.46 5.42 2.79
CA PRO A 47 -7.21 6.55 3.31
C PRO A 47 -8.64 6.45 2.78
N VAL A 48 -9.62 6.50 3.67
CA VAL A 48 -11.04 6.56 3.28
C VAL A 48 -11.30 7.98 2.81
N GLU A 49 -10.93 8.32 1.58
CA GLU A 49 -11.44 9.50 0.92
C GLU A 49 -12.72 9.11 0.17
N GLN A 50 -13.85 9.67 0.61
CA GLN A 50 -15.09 9.68 -0.16
C GLN A 50 -14.76 10.35 -1.50
N ASP A 51 -14.89 9.62 -2.62
CA ASP A 51 -15.01 10.10 -4.01
C ASP A 51 -14.18 9.37 -5.09
N GLU A 52 -13.70 8.14 -4.87
CA GLU A 52 -13.36 7.23 -5.99
C GLU A 52 -13.91 5.82 -5.76
N ALA A 53 -15.22 5.68 -5.99
CA ALA A 53 -15.94 4.42 -6.05
C ALA A 53 -15.83 3.73 -7.43
N ASP A 54 -14.67 3.80 -8.11
CA ASP A 54 -14.55 3.36 -9.51
C ASP A 54 -13.47 2.30 -9.80
N GLU A 55 -12.76 1.73 -8.80
CA GLU A 55 -11.76 0.69 -9.10
C GLU A 55 -11.69 -0.52 -8.14
N PHE A 56 -12.78 -0.84 -7.43
CA PHE A 56 -12.84 -2.05 -6.58
C PHE A 56 -14.10 -2.90 -6.72
N ASP A 57 -14.94 -2.67 -7.74
CA ASP A 57 -16.17 -3.46 -7.98
C ASP A 57 -15.91 -4.79 -8.73
N GLY A 58 -14.64 -5.11 -9.05
CA GLY A 58 -14.26 -6.30 -9.83
C GLY A 58 -13.55 -7.42 -9.05
N LEU A 59 -13.20 -7.23 -7.78
CA LEU A 59 -12.49 -8.25 -6.99
C LEU A 59 -13.43 -9.20 -6.25
N ASP A 60 -14.64 -8.74 -5.93
CA ASP A 60 -15.65 -9.55 -5.22
C ASP A 60 -16.37 -10.55 -6.16
N ASP A 61 -16.38 -10.28 -7.47
CA ASP A 61 -16.91 -11.19 -8.51
C ASP A 61 -15.89 -12.26 -8.96
N LEU A 62 -14.62 -12.14 -8.53
CA LEU A 62 -13.53 -13.10 -8.83
C LEU A 62 -13.34 -14.15 -7.73
N LEU A 63 -14.05 -14.00 -6.61
CA LEU A 63 -14.06 -14.93 -5.47
C LEU A 63 -15.39 -15.67 -5.29
N ARG A 64 -16.31 -15.57 -6.26
CA ARG A 64 -17.52 -16.40 -6.36
C ARG A 64 -17.36 -17.55 -7.35
#